data_AF-A0A0L9TVA8-F1
#
_entry.id   AF-A0A0L9TVA8-F1
#
_cell.length_a   1.000
_cell.length_b   1.000
_cell.length_c   1.000
_cell.angle_alpha   90.00
_cell.angle_beta   90.00
_cell.angle_gamma   90.00
#
_symmetry.space_group_name_H-M   'P 1'
#
loop_
_entity.id
_entity.type
_entity.pdbx_description
1 polymer ?
#
loop_
_entity_poly.entity_id
_entity_poly.type
_entity_poly.pdbx_seq_one_letter_code
_entity_poly.pdbx_strand_id
1 'polypeptide(L)'
;MTCEDAKGRYLSQCVPLHKAALKGDWKEASKILEQDLELLTSAITKGWATVLHIAVGANHVHFVEELLKLMQPDELELQDFKGNTAFCFAAAVGNVQIAEIMERKNESLPTIRGGEDFTPLHLAVLLGRTEMAWHLFPKTKQIFQEVDWTTVFFLSINCGLYDLALEMLKEKDTLAYARRDDNLTGLHVLARTPGCGCQTPRCRKHLLPFYKETPILKLVKRMWEIVVSLDEQMMMDILSEPSQVIFIAAEVGNFEFLSVVLSTYPDLIWELDAMDRSVIHIAVLHRHASIFNLIHEIGPIKEFILTFKDDQGNNLLHYAAKQAPPDQLNMVSGAALQMMLELSWFEEVKKIMPLSSIEEPNSFGNIPRQVFSAEHEELREKGESWMKRTAKSCMVVSTLITTGVFTAAFSVPGGINDANGGTPNYLQEAAFLVFALSDSIALISSSTSILIFLSILVSRYAEDDFLMSLPLKLMSGLLALLISIISMMVAFSSAFFITYYNGVNWVPNLISAIAFVPIPVFIFLQFPLWSDIVYSAYICSFIFRPSRRMIH
;
A
#
# COMPACT_ATOMS: atom_id res chain seq x y z
N MET A 1 29.75 -50.23 -14.47
CA MET A 1 29.99 -49.75 -13.09
C MET A 1 28.90 -50.36 -12.20
N THR A 2 29.27 -51.05 -11.11
CA THR A 2 28.26 -51.63 -10.21
C THR A 2 27.54 -50.52 -9.42
N CYS A 3 26.35 -50.79 -8.87
CA CYS A 3 25.59 -49.77 -8.14
C CYS A 3 26.32 -49.26 -6.87
N GLU A 4 27.20 -50.07 -6.28
CA GLU A 4 28.06 -49.67 -5.15
C GLU A 4 29.22 -48.77 -5.59
N ASP A 5 29.84 -49.03 -6.74
CA ASP A 5 30.91 -48.20 -7.30
C ASP A 5 30.41 -46.79 -7.65
N ALA A 6 29.21 -46.69 -8.24
CA ALA A 6 28.60 -45.41 -8.61
C ALA A 6 28.29 -44.53 -7.38
N LYS A 7 27.81 -45.16 -6.29
CA LYS A 7 27.58 -44.47 -5.02
C LYS A 7 28.90 -44.01 -4.37
N GLY A 8 29.96 -44.82 -4.49
CA GLY A 8 31.31 -44.46 -4.10
C GLY A 8 31.83 -43.20 -4.81
N ARG A 9 31.83 -43.21 -6.16
CA ARG A 9 32.26 -42.06 -7.00
C ARG A 9 31.46 -40.80 -6.70
N TYR A 10 30.13 -40.93 -6.52
CA TYR A 10 29.29 -39.80 -6.16
C TYR A 10 29.69 -39.15 -4.83
N LEU A 11 29.93 -39.95 -3.79
CA LEU A 11 30.30 -39.44 -2.46
C LEU A 11 31.73 -38.89 -2.41
N SER A 12 32.67 -39.49 -3.16
CA SER A 12 34.09 -39.13 -3.11
C SER A 12 34.46 -37.98 -4.05
N GLN A 13 33.80 -37.82 -5.20
CA GLN A 13 34.16 -36.82 -6.22
C GLN A 13 33.03 -35.83 -6.49
N CYS A 14 31.81 -36.30 -6.79
CA CYS A 14 30.71 -35.41 -7.18
C CYS A 14 30.25 -34.48 -6.04
N VAL A 15 30.13 -35.00 -4.81
CA VAL A 15 29.71 -34.20 -3.65
C VAL A 15 30.75 -33.11 -3.28
N PRO A 16 32.07 -33.40 -3.19
CA PRO A 16 33.07 -32.37 -3.00
C PRO A 16 33.11 -31.34 -4.15
N LEU A 17 33.03 -31.79 -5.40
CA LEU A 17 33.02 -30.90 -6.57
C LEU A 17 31.80 -29.97 -6.55
N HIS A 18 30.60 -30.50 -6.23
CA HIS A 18 29.40 -29.70 -6.04
C HIS A 18 29.60 -28.64 -4.94
N LYS A 19 30.18 -29.01 -3.78
CA LYS A 19 30.43 -28.07 -2.69
C LYS A 19 31.45 -26.98 -3.08
N ALA A 20 32.49 -27.34 -3.83
CA ALA A 20 33.49 -26.41 -4.32
C ALA A 20 32.86 -25.41 -5.31
N ALA A 21 32.10 -25.90 -6.29
CA ALA A 21 31.37 -25.07 -7.25
C ALA A 21 30.35 -24.14 -6.57
N LEU A 22 29.60 -24.64 -5.59
CA LEU A 22 28.62 -23.83 -4.85
C LEU A 22 29.29 -22.70 -4.04
N LYS A 23 30.52 -22.92 -3.55
CA LYS A 23 31.30 -21.92 -2.79
C LYS A 23 32.18 -21.02 -3.66
N GLY A 24 32.35 -21.34 -4.95
CA GLY A 24 33.28 -20.64 -5.83
C GLY A 24 34.75 -21.00 -5.59
N ASP A 25 35.04 -22.12 -4.91
CA ASP A 25 36.40 -22.56 -4.62
C ASP A 25 37.02 -23.28 -5.83
N TRP A 26 37.50 -22.49 -6.79
CA TRP A 26 38.14 -23.01 -8.00
C TRP A 26 39.36 -23.87 -7.69
N LYS A 27 40.14 -23.52 -6.66
CA LYS A 27 41.37 -24.24 -6.31
C LYS A 27 41.09 -25.67 -5.86
N GLU A 28 40.00 -25.89 -5.15
CA GLU A 28 39.60 -27.24 -4.77
C GLU A 28 38.92 -27.98 -5.92
N ALA A 29 38.08 -27.30 -6.69
CA ALA A 29 37.45 -27.90 -7.87
C ALA A 29 38.46 -28.34 -8.93
N SER A 30 39.49 -27.52 -9.21
CA SER A 30 40.50 -27.83 -10.23
C SER A 30 41.27 -29.10 -9.91
N LYS A 31 41.64 -29.33 -8.64
CA LYS A 31 42.30 -30.57 -8.21
C LYS A 31 41.43 -31.81 -8.46
N ILE A 32 40.11 -31.69 -8.24
CA ILE A 32 39.17 -32.79 -8.46
C ILE A 32 39.03 -33.06 -9.96
N LEU A 33 38.90 -32.00 -10.77
CA LEU A 33 38.78 -32.09 -12.23
C LEU A 33 40.06 -32.61 -12.90
N GLU A 34 41.25 -32.28 -12.38
CA GLU A 34 42.54 -32.80 -12.85
C GLU A 34 42.67 -34.31 -12.63
N GLN A 35 42.01 -34.87 -11.60
CA GLN A 35 41.99 -36.31 -11.35
C GLN A 35 41.01 -37.06 -12.26
N ASP A 36 39.94 -36.39 -12.68
CA ASP A 36 38.87 -36.98 -13.47
C ASP A 36 38.17 -35.92 -14.33
N LEU A 37 38.65 -35.77 -15.57
CA LEU A 37 38.13 -34.79 -16.53
C LEU A 37 36.72 -35.12 -17.02
N GLU A 38 36.24 -36.36 -16.88
CA GLU A 38 34.86 -36.73 -17.25
C GLU A 38 33.83 -35.96 -16.41
N LEU A 39 34.22 -35.47 -15.23
CA LEU A 39 33.36 -34.69 -14.34
C LEU A 39 32.97 -33.31 -14.91
N LEU A 40 33.66 -32.83 -15.95
CA LEU A 40 33.30 -31.59 -16.66
C LEU A 40 31.90 -31.68 -17.29
N THR A 41 31.59 -32.84 -17.88
CA THR A 41 30.33 -33.09 -18.62
C THR A 41 29.38 -34.03 -17.87
N SER A 42 29.85 -34.68 -16.80
CA SER A 42 29.03 -35.60 -16.01
C SER A 42 27.95 -34.90 -15.18
N ALA A 43 26.82 -35.58 -15.02
CA ALA A 43 25.82 -35.26 -14.02
C ALA A 43 26.38 -35.47 -12.61
N ILE A 44 26.60 -34.39 -11.85
CA ILE A 44 27.13 -34.46 -10.48
C ILE A 44 26.03 -34.45 -9.41
N THR A 45 24.76 -34.38 -9.82
CA THR A 45 23.59 -34.43 -8.93
C THR A 45 22.50 -35.35 -9.49
N LYS A 46 21.52 -35.73 -8.65
CA LYS A 46 20.33 -36.49 -9.09
C LYS A 46 19.50 -35.75 -10.15
N GLY A 47 19.57 -34.42 -10.17
CA GLY A 47 18.91 -33.58 -11.16
C GLY A 47 19.73 -33.39 -12.44
N TRP A 48 20.73 -34.22 -12.70
CA TRP A 48 21.60 -34.12 -13.88
C TRP A 48 22.37 -32.81 -14.04
N ALA A 49 22.35 -31.93 -13.03
CA ALA A 49 23.14 -30.71 -13.05
C ALA A 49 24.64 -31.06 -13.12
N THR A 50 25.32 -30.46 -14.08
CA THR A 50 26.79 -30.50 -14.22
C THR A 50 27.46 -29.50 -13.27
N VAL A 51 28.79 -29.55 -13.16
CA VAL A 51 29.55 -28.57 -12.37
C VAL A 51 29.32 -27.13 -12.88
N LEU A 52 29.12 -26.95 -14.19
CA LEU A 52 28.82 -25.65 -14.79
C LEU A 52 27.47 -25.11 -14.31
N HIS A 53 26.41 -25.93 -14.27
CA HIS A 53 25.10 -25.51 -13.74
C HIS A 53 25.20 -24.99 -12.31
N ILE A 54 25.94 -25.71 -11.45
CA ILE A 54 26.10 -25.34 -10.04
C ILE A 54 26.90 -24.04 -9.91
N ALA A 55 28.02 -23.90 -10.63
CA ALA A 55 28.86 -22.70 -10.58
C ALA A 55 28.12 -21.45 -11.09
N VAL A 56 27.37 -21.58 -12.18
CA VAL A 56 26.55 -20.51 -12.75
C VAL A 56 25.39 -20.15 -11.81
N GLY A 57 24.66 -21.15 -11.32
CA GLY A 57 23.56 -20.93 -10.36
C GLY A 57 24.01 -20.31 -9.04
N ALA A 58 25.24 -20.60 -8.61
CA ALA A 58 25.89 -19.99 -7.45
C ALA A 58 26.52 -18.61 -7.74
N ASN A 59 26.46 -18.15 -8.99
CA ASN A 59 26.89 -16.83 -9.44
C ASN A 59 28.40 -16.55 -9.32
N HIS A 60 29.26 -17.55 -9.52
CA HIS A 60 30.71 -17.42 -9.37
C HIS A 60 31.42 -17.16 -10.71
N VAL A 61 31.52 -15.89 -11.10
CA VAL A 61 32.08 -15.45 -12.41
C VAL A 61 33.46 -16.07 -12.71
N HIS A 62 34.43 -15.91 -11.80
CA HIS A 62 35.80 -16.42 -12.00
C HIS A 62 35.81 -17.95 -12.12
N PHE A 63 35.00 -18.66 -11.32
CA PHE A 63 34.92 -20.12 -11.40
C PHE A 63 34.40 -20.55 -12.78
N VAL A 64 33.35 -19.89 -13.27
CA VAL A 64 32.79 -20.16 -14.59
C VAL A 64 33.81 -19.87 -15.69
N GLU A 65 34.52 -18.74 -15.62
CA GLU A 65 35.54 -18.38 -16.62
C GLU A 65 36.67 -19.42 -16.70
N GLU A 66 37.20 -19.89 -15.57
CA GLU A 66 38.23 -20.94 -15.57
C GLU A 66 37.68 -22.29 -16.05
N LEU A 67 36.46 -22.65 -15.66
CA LEU A 67 35.81 -23.89 -16.10
C LEU A 67 35.63 -23.92 -17.63
N LEU A 68 35.20 -22.81 -18.23
CA LEU A 68 34.96 -22.70 -19.67
C LEU A 68 36.23 -22.76 -20.53
N LYS A 69 37.42 -22.52 -19.93
CA LYS A 69 38.70 -22.77 -20.62
C LYS A 69 38.93 -24.25 -20.88
N LEU A 70 38.36 -25.12 -20.05
CA LEU A 70 38.53 -26.57 -20.13
C LEU A 70 37.43 -27.26 -20.97
N MET A 71 36.29 -26.60 -21.17
CA MET A 71 35.13 -27.17 -21.87
C MET A 71 35.12 -26.86 -23.38
N GLN A 72 34.46 -27.71 -24.17
CA GLN A 72 34.15 -27.48 -25.58
C GLN A 72 32.78 -26.78 -25.75
N PRO A 73 32.53 -26.05 -26.87
CA PRO A 73 31.28 -25.32 -27.08
C PRO A 73 30.01 -26.17 -26.91
N ASP A 74 29.98 -27.37 -27.49
CA ASP A 74 28.81 -28.29 -27.45
C ASP A 74 28.53 -28.81 -26.03
N GLU A 75 29.53 -28.81 -25.15
CA GLU A 75 29.38 -29.27 -23.76
C GLU A 75 28.62 -28.26 -22.88
N LEU A 76 28.50 -27.01 -23.31
CA LEU A 76 27.70 -25.99 -22.63
C LEU A 76 26.20 -26.17 -22.90
N GLU A 77 25.84 -26.99 -23.89
CA GLU A 77 24.46 -27.29 -24.29
C GLU A 77 23.83 -28.41 -23.45
N LEU A 78 24.62 -29.04 -22.56
CA LEU A 78 24.13 -30.06 -21.65
C LEU A 78 22.99 -29.53 -20.79
N GLN A 79 21.93 -30.33 -20.70
CA GLN A 79 20.72 -29.98 -19.97
C GLN A 79 20.62 -30.76 -18.65
N ASP A 80 20.06 -30.11 -17.64
CA ASP A 80 19.65 -30.74 -16.40
C ASP A 80 18.39 -31.62 -16.59
N PHE A 81 17.93 -32.26 -15.51
CA PHE A 81 16.75 -33.15 -15.56
C PHE A 81 15.45 -32.44 -15.96
N LYS A 82 15.41 -31.11 -15.88
CA LYS A 82 14.26 -30.30 -16.31
C LYS A 82 14.42 -29.81 -17.74
N GLY A 83 15.51 -30.13 -18.43
CA GLY A 83 15.80 -29.64 -19.77
C GLY A 83 16.53 -28.29 -19.79
N ASN A 84 16.93 -27.71 -18.66
CA ASN A 84 17.59 -26.40 -18.63
C ASN A 84 19.09 -26.52 -18.84
N THR A 85 19.67 -25.66 -19.69
CA THR A 85 21.13 -25.52 -19.82
C THR A 85 21.71 -24.69 -18.69
N ALA A 86 23.02 -24.72 -18.50
CA ALA A 86 23.68 -23.80 -17.56
C ALA A 86 23.45 -22.33 -17.94
N PHE A 87 23.24 -22.02 -19.23
CA PHE A 87 22.90 -20.67 -19.68
C PHE A 87 21.50 -20.24 -19.21
N CYS A 88 20.53 -21.17 -19.14
CA CYS A 88 19.22 -20.91 -18.52
C CYS A 88 19.37 -20.50 -17.04
N PHE A 89 20.32 -21.10 -16.32
CA PHE A 89 20.64 -20.70 -14.95
C PHE A 89 21.27 -19.30 -14.91
N ALA A 90 22.15 -18.95 -15.85
CA ALA A 90 22.72 -17.59 -15.93
C ALA A 90 21.62 -16.54 -16.13
N ALA A 91 20.67 -16.82 -17.04
CA ALA A 91 19.53 -15.97 -17.30
C ALA A 91 18.62 -15.80 -16.06
N ALA A 92 18.38 -16.90 -15.34
CA ALA A 92 17.59 -16.91 -14.11
C ALA A 92 18.26 -16.14 -12.94
N VAL A 93 19.57 -16.29 -12.79
CA VAL A 93 20.38 -15.53 -11.84
C VAL A 93 20.41 -14.04 -12.22
N GLY A 94 20.42 -13.74 -13.52
CA GLY A 94 20.46 -12.39 -14.05
C GLY A 94 21.86 -11.78 -14.12
N ASN A 95 22.92 -12.60 -14.08
CA ASN A 95 24.29 -12.12 -14.21
C ASN A 95 24.69 -12.04 -15.70
N VAL A 96 24.58 -10.84 -16.27
CA VAL A 96 24.92 -10.55 -17.67
C VAL A 96 26.36 -10.90 -17.99
N GLN A 97 27.29 -10.67 -17.06
CA GLN A 97 28.71 -10.99 -17.27
C GLN A 97 28.93 -12.49 -17.46
N ILE A 98 28.26 -13.34 -16.66
CA ILE A 98 28.36 -14.80 -16.85
C ILE A 98 27.77 -15.21 -18.20
N ALA A 99 26.62 -14.65 -18.57
CA ALA A 99 26.00 -14.91 -19.88
C ALA A 99 26.95 -14.52 -21.02
N GLU A 100 27.57 -13.35 -20.98
CA GLU A 100 28.54 -12.89 -21.99
C GLU A 100 29.79 -13.77 -22.07
N ILE A 101 30.30 -14.25 -20.93
CA ILE A 101 31.44 -15.18 -20.91
C ILE A 101 31.05 -16.51 -21.58
N MET A 102 29.87 -17.04 -21.26
CA MET A 102 29.37 -18.29 -21.86
C MET A 102 29.07 -18.13 -23.35
N GLU A 103 28.47 -17.01 -23.74
CA GLU A 103 28.13 -16.71 -25.14
C GLU A 103 29.38 -16.57 -26.03
N ARG A 104 30.46 -15.95 -25.50
CA ARG A 104 31.75 -15.91 -26.22
C ARG A 104 32.30 -17.30 -26.54
N LYS A 105 31.91 -18.32 -25.78
CA LYS A 105 32.33 -19.71 -25.99
C LYS A 105 31.39 -20.45 -26.94
N ASN A 106 30.09 -20.23 -26.85
CA ASN A 106 29.09 -20.76 -27.76
C ASN A 106 27.98 -19.72 -27.98
N GLU A 107 27.93 -19.14 -29.18
CA GLU A 107 27.00 -18.06 -29.54
C GLU A 107 25.54 -18.50 -29.63
N SER A 108 25.28 -19.82 -29.72
CA SER A 108 23.92 -20.37 -29.84
C SER A 108 23.20 -20.52 -28.50
N LEU A 109 23.90 -20.45 -27.36
CA LEU A 109 23.30 -20.69 -26.04
C LEU A 109 22.05 -19.84 -25.71
N PRO A 110 21.95 -18.55 -26.10
CA PRO A 110 20.74 -17.77 -25.90
C PRO A 110 19.51 -18.35 -26.61
N THR A 111 19.68 -19.12 -27.69
CA THR A 111 18.59 -19.66 -28.52
C THR A 111 18.23 -21.10 -28.15
N ILE A 112 19.04 -21.79 -27.36
CA ILE A 112 18.75 -23.15 -26.88
C ILE A 112 17.62 -23.09 -25.86
N ARG A 113 16.52 -23.79 -26.16
CA ARG A 113 15.37 -23.89 -25.27
C ARG A 113 15.67 -24.81 -24.09
N GLY A 114 15.24 -24.35 -22.93
CA GLY A 114 15.35 -25.04 -21.65
C GLY A 114 14.16 -25.94 -21.36
N GLY A 115 13.85 -26.09 -20.07
CA GLY A 115 12.66 -26.78 -19.62
C GLY A 115 11.37 -26.07 -20.03
N GLU A 116 10.30 -26.86 -20.23
CA GLU A 116 8.99 -26.37 -20.70
C GLU A 116 9.06 -25.62 -22.04
N ASP A 117 10.09 -25.90 -22.85
CA ASP A 117 10.37 -25.22 -24.13
C ASP A 117 10.65 -23.71 -23.98
N PHE A 118 11.01 -23.24 -22.78
CA PHE A 118 11.31 -21.83 -22.52
C PHE A 118 12.71 -21.44 -22.99
N THR A 119 12.80 -20.31 -23.68
CA THR A 119 14.11 -19.68 -23.95
C THR A 119 14.70 -19.08 -22.66
N PRO A 120 16.03 -18.88 -22.59
CA PRO A 120 16.67 -18.15 -21.50
C PRO A 120 16.02 -16.77 -21.21
N LEU A 121 15.50 -16.09 -22.24
CA LEU A 121 14.77 -14.83 -22.05
C LEU A 121 13.49 -15.00 -21.21
N HIS A 122 12.72 -16.07 -21.42
CA HIS A 122 11.52 -16.33 -20.61
C HIS A 122 11.87 -16.40 -19.12
N LEU A 123 12.94 -17.12 -18.77
CA LEU A 123 13.40 -17.25 -17.38
C LEU A 123 13.89 -15.92 -16.80
N ALA A 124 14.62 -15.12 -17.59
CA ALA A 124 15.06 -13.79 -17.17
C ALA A 124 13.87 -12.88 -16.87
N VAL A 125 12.85 -12.85 -17.73
CA VAL A 125 11.64 -12.03 -17.55
C VAL A 125 10.80 -12.54 -16.37
N LEU A 126 10.56 -13.85 -16.28
CA LEU A 126 9.79 -14.47 -15.21
C LEU A 126 10.39 -14.17 -13.82
N LEU A 127 11.73 -14.08 -13.73
CA LEU A 127 12.45 -13.77 -12.49
C LEU A 127 12.78 -12.29 -12.32
N GLY A 128 12.23 -11.42 -13.17
CA GLY A 128 12.37 -9.96 -13.06
C GLY A 128 13.80 -9.45 -13.29
N ARG A 129 14.61 -10.16 -14.09
CA ARG A 129 16.01 -9.80 -14.39
C ARG A 129 16.07 -8.80 -15.55
N THR A 130 15.77 -7.53 -15.28
CA THR A 130 15.63 -6.47 -16.30
C THR A 130 16.84 -6.36 -17.25
N GLU A 131 18.05 -6.20 -16.73
CA GLU A 131 19.27 -6.05 -17.55
C GLU A 131 19.53 -7.28 -18.41
N MET A 132 19.35 -8.47 -17.84
CA MET A 132 19.49 -9.73 -18.56
C MET A 132 18.43 -9.88 -19.66
N ALA A 133 17.19 -9.53 -19.37
CA ALA A 133 16.12 -9.61 -20.35
C ALA A 133 16.36 -8.67 -21.54
N TRP A 134 16.82 -7.45 -21.27
CA TRP A 134 17.24 -6.50 -22.31
C TRP A 134 18.42 -7.02 -23.15
N HIS A 135 19.39 -7.66 -22.51
CA HIS A 135 20.53 -8.26 -23.21
C HIS A 135 20.10 -9.43 -24.13
N LEU A 136 19.17 -10.27 -23.68
CA LEU A 136 18.75 -11.48 -24.38
C LEU A 136 17.68 -11.24 -25.46
N PHE A 137 16.84 -10.21 -25.34
CA PHE A 137 15.75 -9.95 -26.29
C PHE A 137 16.20 -9.82 -27.75
N PRO A 138 17.17 -8.98 -28.14
CA PRO A 138 17.59 -8.86 -29.54
C PRO A 138 18.21 -10.15 -30.10
N LYS A 139 18.74 -11.01 -29.22
CA LYS A 139 19.39 -12.28 -29.58
C LYS A 139 18.40 -13.42 -29.78
N THR A 140 17.25 -13.36 -29.10
CA THR A 140 16.27 -14.45 -29.06
C THR A 140 15.04 -14.19 -29.91
N LYS A 141 14.72 -12.93 -30.23
CA LYS A 141 13.51 -12.57 -30.99
C LYS A 141 13.38 -13.25 -32.36
N GLN A 142 14.49 -13.66 -32.98
CA GLN A 142 14.49 -14.31 -34.29
C GLN A 142 13.92 -15.74 -34.28
N ILE A 143 13.99 -16.43 -33.14
CA ILE A 143 13.51 -17.81 -32.98
C ILE A 143 12.11 -17.89 -32.35
N PHE A 144 11.50 -16.73 -32.07
CA PHE A 144 10.19 -16.66 -31.42
C PHE A 144 9.08 -17.12 -32.36
N GLN A 145 8.27 -18.04 -31.87
CA GLN A 145 6.95 -18.36 -32.38
C GLN A 145 5.92 -17.35 -31.85
N GLU A 146 4.71 -17.37 -32.40
CA GLU A 146 3.59 -16.52 -31.95
C GLU A 146 3.31 -16.65 -30.44
N VAL A 147 3.42 -17.87 -29.91
CA VAL A 147 3.21 -18.17 -28.49
C VAL A 147 4.32 -17.55 -27.63
N ASP A 148 5.57 -17.54 -28.09
CA ASP A 148 6.69 -16.94 -27.34
C ASP A 148 6.53 -15.42 -27.23
N TRP A 149 6.18 -14.76 -28.34
CA TRP A 149 5.91 -13.32 -28.37
C TRP A 149 4.85 -12.94 -27.34
N THR A 150 3.74 -13.68 -27.32
CA THR A 150 2.64 -13.46 -26.40
C THR A 150 3.06 -13.72 -24.96
N THR A 151 3.71 -14.85 -24.70
CA THR A 151 4.12 -15.28 -23.35
C THR A 151 5.11 -14.31 -22.73
N VAL A 152 6.18 -13.95 -23.45
CA VAL A 152 7.20 -13.01 -22.95
C VAL A 152 6.60 -11.62 -22.73
N PHE A 153 5.69 -11.16 -23.60
CA PHE A 153 5.04 -9.86 -23.46
C PHE A 153 4.21 -9.81 -22.16
N PHE A 154 3.36 -10.81 -21.91
CA PHE A 154 2.55 -10.86 -20.70
C PHE A 154 3.38 -11.08 -19.43
N LEU A 155 4.44 -11.90 -19.49
CA LEU A 155 5.38 -12.02 -18.38
C LEU A 155 6.07 -10.68 -18.09
N SER A 156 6.42 -9.91 -19.11
CA SER A 156 7.03 -8.59 -18.95
C SER A 156 6.10 -7.62 -18.23
N ILE A 157 4.80 -7.63 -18.56
CA ILE A 157 3.78 -6.82 -17.86
C ILE A 157 3.66 -7.27 -16.39
N ASN A 158 3.45 -8.57 -16.16
CA ASN A 158 3.23 -9.12 -14.82
C ASN A 158 4.45 -8.93 -13.89
N CYS A 159 5.66 -9.00 -14.43
CA CYS A 159 6.90 -8.84 -13.68
C CYS A 159 7.37 -7.38 -13.59
N GLY A 160 6.65 -6.42 -14.20
CA GLY A 160 6.97 -5.00 -14.15
C GLY A 160 8.11 -4.54 -15.08
N LEU A 161 8.48 -5.33 -16.08
CA LEU A 161 9.46 -5.00 -17.13
C LEU A 161 8.78 -4.22 -18.27
N TYR A 162 8.13 -3.10 -17.93
CA TYR A 162 7.30 -2.34 -18.87
C TYR A 162 8.09 -1.76 -20.06
N ASP A 163 9.36 -1.40 -19.85
CA ASP A 163 10.22 -0.90 -20.93
C ASP A 163 10.53 -1.98 -21.98
N LEU A 164 10.67 -3.25 -21.55
CA LEU A 164 10.85 -4.37 -22.47
C LEU A 164 9.54 -4.66 -23.22
N ALA A 165 8.40 -4.65 -22.52
CA ALA A 165 7.09 -4.80 -23.16
C ALA A 165 6.83 -3.70 -24.21
N LEU A 166 7.25 -2.46 -23.92
CA LEU A 166 7.22 -1.35 -24.86
C LEU A 166 8.08 -1.60 -26.11
N GLU A 167 9.28 -2.15 -25.93
CA GLU A 167 10.14 -2.49 -27.06
C GLU A 167 9.55 -3.61 -27.91
N MET A 168 8.95 -4.63 -27.28
CA MET A 168 8.24 -5.69 -27.98
C MET A 168 7.08 -5.17 -28.83
N LEU A 169 6.32 -4.17 -28.34
CA LEU A 169 5.26 -3.56 -29.12
C LEU A 169 5.76 -2.82 -30.36
N LYS A 170 6.93 -2.16 -30.29
CA LYS A 170 7.53 -1.50 -31.47
C LYS A 170 7.89 -2.50 -32.57
N GLU A 171 8.32 -3.70 -32.19
CA GLU A 171 8.63 -4.77 -33.12
C GLU A 171 7.36 -5.43 -33.66
N LYS A 172 6.31 -5.53 -32.83
CA LYS A 172 5.06 -6.21 -33.16
C LYS A 172 3.84 -5.58 -32.48
N ASP A 173 3.18 -4.67 -33.19
CA ASP A 173 1.99 -3.97 -32.70
C ASP A 173 0.81 -4.91 -32.40
N THR A 174 0.75 -6.11 -33.03
CA THR A 174 -0.35 -7.08 -32.81
C THR A 174 -0.40 -7.61 -31.37
N LEU A 175 0.67 -7.42 -30.60
CA LEU A 175 0.70 -7.73 -29.16
C LEU A 175 -0.24 -6.86 -28.34
N ALA A 176 -0.59 -5.66 -28.81
CA ALA A 176 -1.48 -4.74 -28.09
C ALA A 176 -2.87 -5.36 -27.83
N TYR A 177 -3.32 -6.21 -28.76
CA TYR A 177 -4.61 -6.91 -28.70
C TYR A 177 -4.46 -8.45 -28.63
N ALA A 178 -3.24 -8.95 -28.37
CA ALA A 178 -3.04 -10.37 -28.11
C ALA A 178 -3.77 -10.80 -26.85
N ARG A 179 -4.28 -12.03 -26.84
CA ARG A 179 -5.02 -12.62 -25.72
C ARG A 179 -4.25 -13.80 -25.15
N ARG A 180 -4.27 -13.91 -23.82
CA ARG A 180 -3.79 -15.10 -23.08
C ARG A 180 -4.84 -16.22 -23.12
N ASP A 181 -4.47 -17.35 -22.53
CA ASP A 181 -5.38 -18.50 -22.33
C ASP A 181 -6.64 -18.17 -21.53
N ASP A 182 -6.60 -17.16 -20.65
CA ASP A 182 -7.75 -16.65 -19.88
C ASP A 182 -8.54 -15.55 -20.62
N ASN A 183 -8.28 -15.39 -21.93
CA ASN A 183 -8.86 -14.39 -22.82
C ASN A 183 -8.50 -12.93 -22.49
N LEU A 184 -7.63 -12.67 -21.49
CA LEU A 184 -7.25 -11.32 -21.10
C LEU A 184 -6.23 -10.71 -22.08
N THR A 185 -6.44 -9.44 -22.44
CA THR A 185 -5.45 -8.63 -23.17
C THR A 185 -4.50 -7.92 -22.21
N GLY A 186 -3.40 -7.36 -22.73
CA GLY A 186 -2.47 -6.58 -21.90
C GLY A 186 -3.14 -5.37 -21.21
N LEU A 187 -4.16 -4.76 -21.86
CA LEU A 187 -4.93 -3.66 -21.26
C LEU A 187 -5.72 -4.12 -20.03
N HIS A 188 -6.30 -5.33 -20.04
CA HIS A 188 -6.98 -5.89 -18.86
C HIS A 188 -6.01 -6.09 -17.69
N VAL A 189 -4.81 -6.60 -17.97
CA VAL A 189 -3.78 -6.81 -16.95
C VAL A 189 -3.31 -5.47 -16.37
N LEU A 190 -3.09 -4.47 -17.24
CA LEU A 190 -2.67 -3.13 -16.83
C LEU A 190 -3.76 -2.39 -16.05
N ALA A 191 -5.03 -2.55 -16.42
CA ALA A 191 -6.16 -1.99 -15.66
C ALA A 191 -6.20 -2.52 -14.22
N ARG A 192 -5.91 -3.81 -14.01
CA ARG A 192 -5.81 -4.44 -12.68
C ARG A 192 -4.57 -4.06 -11.89
N THR A 193 -3.56 -3.49 -12.56
CA THR A 193 -2.28 -3.16 -11.92
C THR A 193 -2.33 -1.70 -11.50
N PRO A 194 -2.57 -1.38 -10.21
CA PRO A 194 -2.58 0.01 -9.79
C PRO A 194 -1.20 0.63 -10.06
N GLY A 195 -1.15 1.71 -10.84
CA GLY A 195 0.06 2.51 -11.00
C GLY A 195 0.60 2.85 -9.62
N CYS A 196 1.91 2.64 -9.39
CA CYS A 196 2.61 2.65 -8.10
C CYS A 196 2.13 3.78 -7.15
N GLY A 197 1.02 3.50 -6.47
CA GLY A 197 0.16 4.46 -5.79
C GLY A 197 -0.44 3.74 -4.61
N CYS A 198 0.45 3.36 -3.69
CA CYS A 198 0.18 2.73 -2.41
C CYS A 198 -1.20 3.13 -1.84
N GLN A 199 -2.13 2.18 -1.79
CA GLN A 199 -3.35 2.27 -0.97
C GLN A 199 -3.05 2.00 0.52
N THR A 200 -1.87 2.39 1.00
CA THR A 200 -1.58 2.44 2.43
C THR A 200 -1.45 3.90 2.86
N PRO A 201 -2.19 4.35 3.89
CA PRO A 201 -2.20 5.75 4.33
C PRO A 201 -0.82 6.26 4.79
N ARG A 202 0.12 5.36 5.13
CA ARG A 202 1.52 5.73 5.48
C ARG A 202 2.34 6.25 4.31
N CYS A 203 1.97 5.98 3.05
CA CYS A 203 2.71 6.43 1.86
C CYS A 203 2.19 7.74 1.23
N ARG A 204 1.27 8.48 1.88
CA ARG A 204 0.78 9.79 1.38
C ARG A 204 1.61 11.01 1.79
N LYS A 205 2.85 10.83 2.27
CA LYS A 205 3.70 11.98 2.63
C LYS A 205 4.18 12.82 1.45
N HIS A 206 3.90 12.46 0.19
CA HIS A 206 4.26 13.29 -0.98
C HIS A 206 3.01 13.63 -1.80
N LEU A 207 2.25 14.61 -1.30
CA LEU A 207 1.41 15.51 -2.10
C LEU A 207 2.30 16.44 -2.94
N LEU A 208 3.12 15.88 -3.84
CA LEU A 208 3.88 16.65 -4.81
C LEU A 208 3.31 16.39 -6.22
N PRO A 209 2.92 17.45 -6.95
CA PRO A 209 2.39 17.33 -8.30
C PRO A 209 3.56 17.30 -9.28
N PHE A 210 3.97 16.11 -9.68
CA PHE A 210 4.72 15.94 -10.92
C PHE A 210 4.19 14.70 -11.62
N TYR A 211 3.55 14.92 -12.77
CA TYR A 211 3.35 13.91 -13.81
C TYR A 211 4.73 13.41 -14.25
N LYS A 212 5.35 12.52 -13.47
CA LYS A 212 6.50 11.78 -13.95
C LYS A 212 5.91 10.61 -14.73
N GLU A 213 6.00 10.70 -16.04
CA GLU A 213 5.52 9.66 -16.93
C GLU A 213 6.20 8.33 -16.57
N THR A 214 5.43 7.44 -15.94
CA THR A 214 5.91 6.13 -15.50
C THR A 214 6.01 5.18 -16.71
N PRO A 215 6.93 4.20 -16.69
CA PRO A 215 7.03 3.20 -17.75
C PRO A 215 5.69 2.50 -18.03
N ILE A 216 4.90 2.23 -16.98
CA ILE A 216 3.56 1.64 -17.11
C ILE A 216 2.59 2.56 -17.88
N LEU A 217 2.58 3.88 -17.59
CA LEU A 217 1.74 4.83 -18.32
C LEU A 217 2.15 4.94 -19.79
N LYS A 218 3.44 4.91 -20.10
CA LYS A 218 3.92 4.87 -21.50
C LYS A 218 3.42 3.62 -22.22
N LEU A 219 3.48 2.47 -21.56
CA LEU A 219 2.97 1.21 -22.09
C LEU A 219 1.46 1.27 -22.35
N VAL A 220 0.68 1.74 -21.37
CA VAL A 220 -0.78 1.91 -21.51
C VAL A 220 -1.09 2.84 -22.69
N LYS A 221 -0.44 4.00 -22.79
CA LYS A 221 -0.63 4.94 -23.91
C LYS A 221 -0.34 4.29 -25.25
N ARG A 222 0.81 3.62 -25.39
CA ARG A 222 1.20 2.98 -26.65
C ARG A 222 0.24 1.86 -27.06
N MET A 223 -0.16 1.00 -26.12
CA MET A 223 -1.15 -0.04 -26.37
C MET A 223 -2.49 0.56 -26.77
N TRP A 224 -2.90 1.62 -26.08
CA TRP A 224 -4.17 2.30 -26.34
C TRP A 224 -4.19 2.99 -27.70
N GLU A 225 -3.12 3.67 -28.10
CA GLU A 225 -2.95 4.23 -29.46
C GLU A 225 -3.17 3.18 -30.55
N ILE A 226 -2.61 1.97 -30.37
CA ILE A 226 -2.78 0.87 -31.32
C ILE A 226 -4.23 0.40 -31.33
N VAL A 227 -4.84 0.20 -30.18
CA VAL A 227 -6.22 -0.31 -30.06
C VAL A 227 -7.24 0.68 -30.62
N VAL A 228 -7.08 1.99 -30.37
CA VAL A 228 -7.96 3.05 -30.93
C VAL A 228 -7.82 3.16 -32.44
N SER A 229 -6.68 2.76 -33.01
CA SER A 229 -6.48 2.77 -34.47
C SER A 229 -7.20 1.64 -35.22
N LEU A 230 -7.76 0.67 -34.49
CA LEU A 230 -8.52 -0.44 -35.06
C LEU A 230 -9.95 -0.01 -35.43
N ASP A 231 -10.66 -0.90 -36.13
CA ASP A 231 -12.10 -0.75 -36.35
C ASP A 231 -12.84 -0.69 -35.01
N GLU A 232 -13.90 0.14 -34.94
CA GLU A 232 -14.67 0.37 -33.72
C GLU A 232 -15.23 -0.92 -33.13
N GLN A 233 -15.71 -1.85 -33.96
CA GLN A 233 -16.23 -3.13 -33.48
C GLN A 233 -15.12 -3.96 -32.83
N MET A 234 -13.95 -4.04 -33.47
CA MET A 234 -12.82 -4.79 -32.94
C MET A 234 -12.27 -4.15 -31.66
N MET A 235 -12.22 -2.82 -31.60
CA MET A 235 -11.81 -2.06 -30.42
C MET A 235 -12.75 -2.34 -29.23
N MET A 236 -14.07 -2.32 -29.47
CA MET A 236 -15.07 -2.64 -28.43
C MET A 236 -15.00 -4.10 -27.99
N ASP A 237 -14.76 -5.06 -28.89
CA ASP A 237 -14.56 -6.48 -28.54
C ASP A 237 -13.30 -6.66 -27.65
N ILE A 238 -12.21 -5.94 -27.95
CA ILE A 238 -10.98 -5.94 -27.16
C ILE A 238 -11.22 -5.36 -25.76
N LEU A 239 -12.06 -4.33 -25.65
CA LEU A 239 -12.36 -3.68 -24.38
C LEU A 239 -13.35 -4.44 -23.54
N SER A 240 -14.31 -5.14 -24.15
CA SER A 240 -15.46 -5.75 -23.47
C SER A 240 -15.22 -7.20 -23.05
N GLU A 241 -14.46 -7.98 -23.81
CA GLU A 241 -14.21 -9.38 -23.50
C GLU A 241 -12.89 -9.61 -22.75
N PRO A 242 -12.86 -10.42 -21.67
CA PRO A 242 -14.00 -11.10 -21.05
C PRO A 242 -14.82 -10.21 -20.11
N SER A 243 -14.31 -9.03 -19.76
CA SER A 243 -14.97 -8.08 -18.87
C SER A 243 -14.48 -6.68 -19.19
N GLN A 244 -15.36 -5.68 -19.17
CA GLN A 244 -14.98 -4.33 -19.63
C GLN A 244 -13.81 -3.72 -18.85
N VAL A 245 -12.74 -3.36 -19.57
CA VAL A 245 -11.47 -2.89 -18.99
C VAL A 245 -11.66 -1.64 -18.10
N ILE A 246 -12.57 -0.73 -18.46
CA ILE A 246 -12.84 0.49 -17.69
C ILE A 246 -13.43 0.18 -16.31
N PHE A 247 -14.29 -0.83 -16.17
CA PHE A 247 -14.86 -1.21 -14.87
C PHE A 247 -13.85 -1.92 -14.00
N ILE A 248 -12.97 -2.74 -14.59
CA ILE A 248 -11.86 -3.35 -13.88
C ILE A 248 -10.94 -2.29 -13.28
N ALA A 249 -10.59 -1.28 -14.09
CA ALA A 249 -9.78 -0.15 -13.62
C ALA A 249 -10.50 0.63 -12.51
N ALA A 250 -11.81 0.82 -12.63
CA ALA A 250 -12.64 1.49 -11.62
C ALA A 250 -12.72 0.73 -10.30
N GLU A 251 -12.85 -0.60 -10.37
CA GLU A 251 -12.92 -1.50 -9.21
C GLU A 251 -11.63 -1.45 -8.37
N VAL A 252 -10.47 -1.49 -9.05
CA VAL A 252 -9.16 -1.47 -8.41
C VAL A 252 -8.72 -0.06 -8.01
N GLY A 253 -9.28 0.98 -8.63
CA GLY A 253 -8.91 2.37 -8.35
C GLY A 253 -7.79 2.91 -9.24
N ASN A 254 -7.61 2.33 -10.43
CA ASN A 254 -6.55 2.70 -11.37
C ASN A 254 -6.91 3.99 -12.15
N PHE A 255 -6.88 5.12 -11.45
CA PHE A 255 -7.14 6.45 -11.99
C PHE A 255 -6.23 6.78 -13.19
N GLU A 256 -4.95 6.41 -13.11
CA GLU A 256 -3.97 6.69 -14.15
C GLU A 256 -4.34 6.00 -15.47
N PHE A 257 -4.73 4.74 -15.42
CA PHE A 257 -5.23 4.01 -16.59
C PHE A 257 -6.48 4.67 -17.18
N LEU A 258 -7.50 4.94 -16.34
CA LEU A 258 -8.74 5.57 -16.79
C LEU A 258 -8.52 6.96 -17.40
N SER A 259 -7.58 7.73 -16.86
CA SER A 259 -7.24 9.05 -17.41
C SER A 259 -6.69 8.97 -18.83
N VAL A 260 -5.97 7.91 -19.20
CA VAL A 260 -5.47 7.73 -20.58
C VAL A 260 -6.60 7.33 -21.52
N VAL A 261 -7.42 6.36 -21.10
CA VAL A 261 -8.49 5.80 -21.92
C VAL A 261 -9.60 6.83 -22.15
N LEU A 262 -10.12 7.44 -21.08
CA LEU A 262 -11.26 8.37 -21.15
C LEU A 262 -10.90 9.74 -21.72
N SER A 263 -9.65 10.19 -21.64
CA SER A 263 -9.22 11.43 -22.31
C SER A 263 -9.15 11.28 -23.84
N THR A 264 -8.77 10.08 -24.30
CA THR A 264 -8.60 9.82 -25.73
C THR A 264 -9.92 9.39 -26.38
N TYR A 265 -10.77 8.66 -25.64
CA TYR A 265 -12.09 8.20 -26.11
C TYR A 265 -13.16 8.45 -25.04
N PRO A 266 -13.72 9.67 -24.95
CA PRO A 266 -14.68 10.05 -23.91
C PRO A 266 -16.00 9.30 -23.95
N ASP A 267 -16.39 8.75 -25.10
CA ASP A 267 -17.67 8.05 -25.28
C ASP A 267 -17.80 6.79 -24.41
N LEU A 268 -16.67 6.22 -23.96
CA LEU A 268 -16.65 5.11 -23.00
C LEU A 268 -17.29 5.45 -21.64
N ILE A 269 -17.53 6.73 -21.34
CA ILE A 269 -18.23 7.13 -20.11
C ILE A 269 -19.70 6.66 -20.08
N TRP A 270 -20.29 6.38 -21.25
CA TRP A 270 -21.67 5.94 -21.40
C TRP A 270 -21.85 4.43 -21.23
N GLU A 271 -20.75 3.67 -21.22
CA GLU A 271 -20.79 2.23 -21.03
C GLU A 271 -21.34 1.85 -19.66
N LEU A 272 -22.09 0.74 -19.66
CA LEU A 272 -22.68 0.13 -18.49
C LEU A 272 -22.17 -1.30 -18.35
N ASP A 273 -21.98 -1.72 -17.10
CA ASP A 273 -21.59 -3.10 -16.83
C ASP A 273 -22.79 -4.06 -16.92
N ALA A 274 -22.57 -5.35 -16.64
CA ALA A 274 -23.62 -6.36 -16.69
C ALA A 274 -24.78 -6.14 -15.68
N MET A 275 -24.63 -5.20 -14.74
CA MET A 275 -25.65 -4.80 -13.77
C MET A 275 -26.20 -3.40 -14.08
N ASP A 276 -26.00 -2.86 -15.29
CA ASP A 276 -26.40 -1.50 -15.69
C ASP A 276 -25.72 -0.38 -14.86
N ARG A 277 -24.50 -0.62 -14.38
CA ARG A 277 -23.74 0.35 -13.56
C ARG A 277 -22.69 1.07 -14.39
N SER A 278 -22.58 2.38 -14.21
CA SER A 278 -21.51 3.17 -14.82
C SER A 278 -20.20 3.10 -14.03
N VAL A 279 -19.11 3.59 -14.65
CA VAL A 279 -17.78 3.69 -14.00
C VAL A 279 -17.85 4.44 -12.66
N ILE A 280 -18.75 5.43 -12.56
CA ILE A 280 -18.93 6.23 -11.33
C ILE A 280 -19.62 5.40 -10.24
N HIS A 281 -20.57 4.52 -10.58
CA HIS A 281 -21.18 3.60 -9.61
C HIS A 281 -20.12 2.66 -9.00
N ILE A 282 -19.25 2.10 -9.83
CA ILE A 282 -18.15 1.24 -9.39
C ILE A 282 -17.18 2.02 -8.50
N ALA A 283 -16.79 3.23 -8.91
CA ALA A 283 -15.91 4.08 -8.10
C ALA A 283 -16.52 4.41 -6.72
N VAL A 284 -17.84 4.64 -6.65
CA VAL A 284 -18.55 4.90 -5.39
C VAL A 284 -18.62 3.67 -4.50
N LEU A 285 -18.93 2.51 -5.07
CA LEU A 285 -18.97 1.24 -4.36
C LEU A 285 -17.61 0.92 -3.71
N HIS A 286 -16.51 1.15 -4.43
CA HIS A 286 -15.16 0.82 -3.97
C HIS A 286 -14.42 1.97 -3.25
N ARG A 287 -15.07 3.12 -3.01
CA ARG A 287 -14.50 4.31 -2.34
C ARG A 287 -13.31 4.96 -3.06
N HIS A 288 -13.26 4.84 -4.40
CA HIS A 288 -12.20 5.43 -5.23
C HIS A 288 -12.51 6.87 -5.60
N ALA A 289 -12.24 7.76 -4.66
CA ALA A 289 -12.63 9.16 -4.81
C ALA A 289 -11.93 9.91 -5.95
N SER A 290 -10.69 9.53 -6.29
CA SER A 290 -9.99 10.09 -7.45
C SER A 290 -10.77 9.86 -8.75
N ILE A 291 -11.42 8.70 -8.87
CA ILE A 291 -12.23 8.34 -10.04
C ILE A 291 -13.62 8.98 -9.92
N PHE A 292 -14.22 8.99 -8.73
CA PHE A 292 -15.50 9.69 -8.50
C PHE A 292 -15.45 11.16 -8.94
N ASN A 293 -14.34 11.86 -8.69
CA ASN A 293 -14.15 13.25 -9.07
C ASN A 293 -14.30 13.52 -10.58
N LEU A 294 -14.24 12.49 -11.43
CA LEU A 294 -14.58 12.57 -12.85
C LEU A 294 -15.97 13.18 -13.08
N ILE A 295 -16.91 12.99 -12.14
CA ILE A 295 -18.27 13.55 -12.23
C ILE A 295 -18.29 15.09 -12.33
N HIS A 296 -17.24 15.75 -11.82
CA HIS A 296 -17.09 17.20 -11.89
C HIS A 296 -16.46 17.68 -13.21
N GLU A 297 -15.90 16.78 -14.00
CA GLU A 297 -15.18 17.09 -15.25
C GLU A 297 -16.04 16.86 -16.50
N ILE A 298 -16.92 15.86 -16.46
CA ILE A 298 -17.78 15.44 -17.59
C ILE A 298 -18.90 16.44 -17.93
N GLY A 299 -18.98 17.58 -17.24
CA GLY A 299 -19.92 18.65 -17.57
C GLY A 299 -21.39 18.22 -17.44
N PRO A 300 -22.27 18.51 -18.43
CA PRO A 300 -23.68 18.16 -18.39
C PRO A 300 -23.97 16.65 -18.38
N ILE A 301 -23.03 15.82 -18.83
CA ILE A 301 -23.17 14.35 -18.87
C ILE A 301 -23.47 13.78 -17.48
N LYS A 302 -22.96 14.42 -16.42
CA LYS A 302 -23.21 13.99 -15.04
C LYS A 302 -24.70 13.90 -14.71
N GLU A 303 -25.54 14.78 -15.25
CA GLU A 303 -26.97 14.82 -14.97
C GLU A 303 -27.66 13.55 -15.49
N PHE A 304 -27.16 12.97 -16.58
CA PHE A 304 -27.64 11.69 -17.11
C PHE A 304 -27.11 10.52 -16.28
N ILE A 305 -25.81 10.49 -15.98
CA ILE A 305 -25.20 9.40 -15.20
C ILE A 305 -25.88 9.26 -13.83
N LEU A 306 -26.25 10.37 -13.19
CA LEU A 306 -26.93 10.38 -11.89
C LEU A 306 -28.36 9.81 -11.93
N THR A 307 -28.95 9.66 -13.12
CA THR A 307 -30.27 9.03 -13.32
C THR A 307 -30.19 7.53 -13.57
N PHE A 308 -28.99 7.00 -13.86
CA PHE A 308 -28.82 5.56 -14.08
C PHE A 308 -29.10 4.77 -12.81
N LYS A 309 -29.60 3.56 -13.02
CA LYS A 309 -29.99 2.61 -11.98
C LYS A 309 -29.54 1.23 -12.41
N ASP A 310 -29.14 0.43 -11.45
CA ASP A 310 -28.84 -0.98 -11.72
C ASP A 310 -30.13 -1.79 -11.99
N ASP A 311 -29.93 -3.06 -12.33
CA ASP A 311 -30.98 -4.07 -12.51
C ASP A 311 -31.95 -4.20 -11.32
N GLN A 312 -31.51 -3.82 -10.12
CA GLN A 312 -32.28 -3.82 -8.87
C GLN A 312 -32.88 -2.45 -8.53
N GLY A 313 -32.75 -1.44 -9.40
CA GLY A 313 -33.25 -0.09 -9.16
C GLY A 313 -32.43 0.71 -8.13
N ASN A 314 -31.25 0.26 -7.75
CA ASN A 314 -30.31 1.00 -6.92
C ASN A 314 -29.68 2.13 -7.74
N ASN A 315 -29.89 3.37 -7.29
CA ASN A 315 -29.15 4.53 -7.78
C ASN A 315 -27.77 4.65 -7.12
N LEU A 316 -26.98 5.64 -7.56
CA LEU A 316 -25.64 5.92 -7.03
C LEU A 316 -25.57 6.05 -5.49
N LEU A 317 -26.62 6.61 -4.85
CA LEU A 317 -26.64 6.81 -3.41
C LEU A 317 -26.83 5.50 -2.63
N HIS A 318 -27.55 4.52 -3.20
CA HIS A 318 -27.61 3.16 -2.64
C HIS A 318 -26.23 2.49 -2.66
N TYR A 319 -25.41 2.75 -3.68
CA TYR A 319 -24.04 2.24 -3.75
C TYR A 319 -23.11 2.90 -2.73
N ALA A 320 -23.30 4.20 -2.47
CA ALA A 320 -22.62 4.88 -1.37
C ALA A 320 -23.07 4.34 0.00
N ALA A 321 -24.28 3.78 0.08
CA ALA A 321 -24.86 3.22 1.30
C ALA A 321 -24.34 1.83 1.67
N LYS A 322 -23.87 1.05 0.69
CA LYS A 322 -23.28 -0.29 0.89
C LYS A 322 -21.95 -0.18 1.63
N GLN A 323 -21.58 -1.20 2.41
CA GLN A 323 -20.31 -1.23 3.12
C GLN A 323 -19.11 -1.21 2.16
N ALA A 324 -18.04 -0.48 2.52
CA ALA A 324 -16.81 -0.45 1.73
C ALA A 324 -16.10 -1.81 1.70
N PRO A 325 -15.31 -2.12 0.64
CA PRO A 325 -14.52 -3.35 0.57
C PRO A 325 -13.54 -3.49 1.75
N PRO A 326 -13.22 -4.72 2.20
CA PRO A 326 -12.34 -4.98 3.35
C PRO A 326 -10.99 -4.24 3.31
N ASP A 327 -10.43 -4.06 2.12
CA ASP A 327 -9.16 -3.38 1.91
C ASP A 327 -9.20 -1.89 2.29
N GLN A 328 -10.39 -1.27 2.24
CA GLN A 328 -10.61 0.14 2.62
C GLN A 328 -11.07 0.30 4.08
N LEU A 329 -11.57 -0.76 4.73
CA LEU A 329 -12.14 -0.72 6.08
C LEU A 329 -11.10 -0.56 7.20
N ASN A 330 -9.81 -0.75 6.92
CA ASN A 330 -8.72 -0.67 7.90
C ASN A 330 -7.92 0.65 7.84
N MET A 331 -8.45 1.69 7.19
CA MET A 331 -7.70 2.92 6.94
C MET A 331 -7.53 3.80 8.19
N VAL A 332 -8.40 3.68 9.20
CA VAL A 332 -8.46 4.61 10.35
C VAL A 332 -8.43 3.89 11.70
N SER A 333 -7.83 4.53 12.72
CA SER A 333 -7.71 3.99 14.08
C SER A 333 -9.04 3.99 14.85
N GLY A 334 -9.93 3.04 14.54
CA GLY A 334 -11.10 2.72 15.37
C GLY A 334 -12.44 2.80 14.63
N ALA A 335 -13.38 1.94 15.04
CA ALA A 335 -14.68 1.78 14.38
C ALA A 335 -15.51 3.07 14.32
N ALA A 336 -15.41 3.96 15.30
CA ALA A 336 -16.14 5.24 15.30
C ALA A 336 -15.64 6.21 14.21
N LEU A 337 -14.34 6.20 13.93
CA LEU A 337 -13.76 7.04 12.88
C LEU A 337 -14.02 6.46 11.49
N GLN A 338 -14.03 5.14 11.35
CA GLN A 338 -14.50 4.50 10.12
C GLN A 338 -15.97 4.83 9.85
N MET A 339 -16.84 4.76 10.87
CA MET A 339 -18.25 5.15 10.74
C MET A 339 -18.41 6.61 10.28
N MET A 340 -17.61 7.52 10.84
CA MET A 340 -17.58 8.92 10.42
C MET A 340 -17.18 9.08 8.95
N LEU A 341 -16.18 8.33 8.48
CA LEU A 341 -15.72 8.36 7.10
C LEU A 341 -16.79 7.85 6.13
N GLU A 342 -17.42 6.70 6.42
CA GLU A 342 -18.48 6.13 5.58
C GLU A 342 -19.68 7.07 5.49
N LEU A 343 -20.11 7.65 6.62
CA LEU A 343 -21.24 8.57 6.63
C LEU A 343 -20.92 9.88 5.88
N SER A 344 -19.69 10.37 5.97
CA SER A 344 -19.31 11.53 5.19
C SER A 344 -19.21 11.22 3.70
N TRP A 345 -18.75 10.02 3.32
CA TRP A 345 -18.78 9.57 1.93
C TRP A 345 -20.22 9.59 1.38
N PHE A 346 -21.16 9.03 2.15
CA PHE A 346 -22.58 9.03 1.81
C PHE A 346 -23.16 10.44 1.65
N GLU A 347 -22.90 11.36 2.58
CA GLU A 347 -23.41 12.73 2.50
C GLU A 347 -22.80 13.53 1.33
N GLU A 348 -21.57 13.24 0.92
CA GLU A 348 -20.95 13.93 -0.23
C GLU A 348 -21.52 13.44 -1.56
N VAL A 349 -21.75 12.13 -1.71
CA VAL A 349 -22.48 11.60 -2.88
C VAL A 349 -23.91 12.15 -2.90
N LYS A 350 -24.58 12.25 -1.75
CA LYS A 350 -25.94 12.81 -1.64
C LYS A 350 -26.05 14.25 -2.13
N LYS A 351 -25.02 15.10 -1.95
CA LYS A 351 -25.04 16.50 -2.39
C LYS A 351 -25.15 16.67 -3.91
N ILE A 352 -24.66 15.70 -4.68
CA ILE A 352 -24.69 15.77 -6.14
C ILE A 352 -25.93 15.09 -6.73
N MET A 353 -26.67 14.32 -5.94
CA MET A 353 -27.84 13.59 -6.42
C MET A 353 -29.02 14.53 -6.70
N PRO A 354 -29.82 14.25 -7.75
CA PRO A 354 -31.12 14.90 -7.95
C PRO A 354 -32.04 14.65 -6.75
N LEU A 355 -32.84 15.66 -6.37
CA LEU A 355 -33.72 15.58 -5.20
C LEU A 355 -34.71 14.40 -5.27
N SER A 356 -35.21 14.09 -6.47
CA SER A 356 -36.13 12.96 -6.69
C SER A 356 -35.49 11.60 -6.37
N SER A 357 -34.17 11.47 -6.52
CA SER A 357 -33.45 10.20 -6.40
C SER A 357 -32.97 9.93 -4.97
N ILE A 358 -32.94 10.94 -4.10
CA ILE A 358 -32.46 10.79 -2.71
C ILE A 358 -33.38 9.89 -1.89
N GLU A 359 -34.70 10.02 -2.08
CA GLU A 359 -35.73 9.28 -1.37
C GLU A 359 -36.35 8.15 -2.21
N GLU A 360 -35.77 7.89 -3.38
CA GLU A 360 -36.29 6.89 -4.29
C GLU A 360 -36.00 5.46 -3.76
N PRO A 361 -37.02 4.60 -3.61
CA PRO A 361 -36.81 3.24 -3.17
C PRO A 361 -36.26 2.37 -4.31
N ASN A 362 -35.36 1.45 -3.99
CA ASN A 362 -34.96 0.38 -4.91
C ASN A 362 -36.09 -0.68 -5.08
N SER A 363 -35.82 -1.72 -5.87
CA SER A 363 -36.79 -2.80 -6.12
C SER A 363 -37.21 -3.57 -4.86
N PHE A 364 -36.42 -3.48 -3.79
CA PHE A 364 -36.73 -4.06 -2.48
C PHE A 364 -37.58 -3.13 -1.59
N GLY A 365 -37.91 -1.92 -2.07
CA GLY A 365 -38.66 -0.92 -1.32
C GLY A 365 -37.83 -0.11 -0.33
N ASN A 366 -36.50 -0.26 -0.34
CA ASN A 366 -35.61 0.41 0.60
C ASN A 366 -35.06 1.70 -0.01
N ILE A 367 -35.04 2.77 0.80
CA ILE A 367 -34.43 4.06 0.46
C ILE A 367 -32.91 4.00 0.76
N PRO A 368 -32.03 4.76 0.08
CA PRO A 368 -30.58 4.73 0.34
C PRO A 368 -30.19 4.88 1.81
N ARG A 369 -30.88 5.75 2.55
CA ARG A 369 -30.60 5.95 3.99
C ARG A 369 -30.91 4.71 4.83
N GLN A 370 -31.96 3.96 4.48
CA GLN A 370 -32.30 2.71 5.17
C GLN A 370 -31.27 1.62 4.88
N VAL A 371 -30.78 1.54 3.63
CA VAL A 371 -29.68 0.64 3.26
C VAL A 371 -28.43 0.99 4.07
N PHE A 372 -28.08 2.28 4.19
CA PHE A 372 -26.92 2.71 4.97
C PHE A 372 -27.02 2.27 6.42
N SER A 373 -28.19 2.51 7.05
CA SER A 373 -28.46 2.11 8.43
C SER A 373 -28.32 0.60 8.66
N ALA A 374 -28.81 -0.22 7.73
CA ALA A 374 -28.75 -1.67 7.84
C ALA A 374 -27.32 -2.20 7.66
N GLU A 375 -26.61 -1.73 6.63
CA GLU A 375 -25.23 -2.19 6.30
C GLU A 375 -24.20 -1.75 7.35
N HIS A 376 -24.42 -0.63 8.03
CA HIS A 376 -23.48 -0.06 9.00
C HIS A 376 -23.89 -0.25 10.47
N GLU A 377 -24.91 -1.06 10.76
CA GLU A 377 -25.38 -1.28 12.13
C GLU A 377 -24.27 -1.85 13.03
N GLU A 378 -23.58 -2.91 12.59
CA GLU A 378 -22.48 -3.51 13.36
C GLU A 378 -21.32 -2.51 13.58
N LEU A 379 -21.02 -1.69 12.56
CA LEU A 379 -19.98 -0.66 12.65
C LEU A 379 -20.37 0.45 13.64
N ARG A 380 -21.64 0.86 13.65
CA ARG A 380 -22.21 1.82 14.60
C ARG A 380 -22.07 1.31 16.03
N GLU A 381 -22.45 0.06 16.30
CA GLU A 381 -22.33 -0.56 17.63
C GLU A 381 -20.87 -0.65 18.11
N LYS A 382 -19.95 -1.09 17.23
CA LYS A 382 -18.51 -1.12 17.52
C LYS A 382 -17.96 0.28 17.77
N GLY A 383 -18.41 1.27 17.00
CA GLY A 383 -18.05 2.68 17.15
C GLY A 383 -18.53 3.26 18.48
N GLU A 384 -19.77 2.99 18.86
CA GLU A 384 -20.35 3.36 20.14
C GLU A 384 -19.55 2.76 21.31
N SER A 385 -19.31 1.45 21.27
CA SER A 385 -18.54 0.73 22.30
C SER A 385 -17.12 1.28 22.43
N TRP A 386 -16.43 1.49 21.30
CA TRP A 386 -15.10 2.08 21.27
C TRP A 386 -15.09 3.45 21.96
N MET A 387 -16.04 4.31 21.61
CA MET A 387 -16.04 5.68 22.13
C MET A 387 -16.46 5.75 23.60
N LYS A 388 -17.41 4.92 24.04
CA LYS A 388 -17.76 4.78 25.47
C LYS A 388 -16.57 4.29 26.30
N ARG A 389 -15.82 3.30 25.80
CA ARG A 389 -14.62 2.80 26.49
C ARG A 389 -13.54 3.87 26.58
N THR A 390 -13.26 4.58 25.48
CA THR A 390 -12.28 5.68 25.46
C THR A 390 -12.68 6.80 26.42
N ALA A 391 -13.95 7.24 26.38
CA ALA A 391 -14.45 8.28 27.29
C ALA A 391 -14.33 7.86 28.77
N LYS A 392 -14.70 6.62 29.13
CA LYS A 392 -14.54 6.10 30.49
C LYS A 392 -13.08 6.12 30.94
N SER A 393 -12.16 5.64 30.11
CA SER A 393 -10.73 5.64 30.44
C SER A 393 -10.19 7.05 30.66
N CYS A 394 -10.56 8.01 29.79
CA CYS A 394 -10.12 9.39 29.95
C CYS A 394 -10.77 10.07 31.17
N MET A 395 -12.03 9.80 31.49
CA MET A 395 -12.68 10.30 32.72
C MET A 395 -11.95 9.87 33.99
N VAL A 396 -11.46 8.62 34.05
CA VAL A 396 -10.68 8.13 35.19
C VAL A 396 -9.38 8.94 35.33
N VAL A 397 -8.65 9.15 34.24
CA VAL A 397 -7.42 9.96 34.25
C VAL A 397 -7.71 11.41 34.67
N SER A 398 -8.73 12.06 34.09
CA SER A 398 -9.12 13.42 34.49
C SER A 398 -9.52 13.48 35.97
N THR A 399 -10.25 12.49 36.48
CA THR A 399 -10.66 12.46 37.90
C THR A 399 -9.46 12.33 38.84
N LEU A 400 -8.47 11.51 38.48
CA LEU A 400 -7.22 11.41 39.24
C LEU A 400 -6.46 12.74 39.27
N ILE A 401 -6.38 13.44 38.14
CA ILE A 401 -5.76 14.77 38.06
C ILE A 401 -6.53 15.78 38.92
N THR A 402 -7.85 15.86 38.76
CA THR A 402 -8.71 16.74 39.57
C THR A 402 -8.51 16.50 41.06
N THR A 403 -8.46 15.24 41.49
CA THR A 403 -8.28 14.88 42.91
C THR A 403 -6.89 15.27 43.43
N GLY A 404 -5.84 15.00 42.65
CA GLY A 404 -4.46 15.33 43.02
C GLY A 404 -4.23 16.84 43.13
N VAL A 405 -4.67 17.59 42.13
CA VAL A 405 -4.58 19.06 42.07
C VAL A 405 -5.43 19.69 43.17
N PHE A 406 -6.67 19.24 43.38
CA PHE A 406 -7.52 19.73 44.47
C PHE A 406 -6.88 19.53 45.85
N THR A 407 -6.22 18.39 46.08
CA THR A 407 -5.50 18.13 47.34
C THR A 407 -4.28 19.04 47.48
N ALA A 408 -3.56 19.31 46.38
CA ALA A 408 -2.41 20.19 46.35
C ALA A 408 -2.76 21.65 46.64
N ALA A 409 -3.95 22.11 46.19
CA ALA A 409 -4.45 23.46 46.48
C ALA A 409 -4.53 23.77 47.99
N PHE A 410 -4.88 22.77 48.81
CA PHE A 410 -5.00 22.91 50.26
C PHE A 410 -3.76 22.42 51.03
N SER A 411 -2.91 21.62 50.39
CA SER A 411 -1.63 21.15 50.94
C SER A 411 -0.50 22.07 50.49
N VAL A 412 -0.56 23.33 50.95
CA VAL A 412 0.24 24.44 50.43
C VAL A 412 1.77 24.14 50.50
N PRO A 413 2.50 24.20 49.37
CA PRO A 413 3.94 23.99 49.35
C PRO A 413 4.66 25.02 50.21
N GLY A 414 5.60 24.58 51.05
CA GLY A 414 6.36 25.46 51.94
C GLY A 414 5.68 25.84 53.26
N GLY A 415 4.45 25.34 53.50
CA GLY A 415 3.75 25.49 54.78
C GLY A 415 3.05 26.84 54.99
N ILE A 416 2.36 26.93 56.12
CA ILE A 416 1.58 28.10 56.55
C ILE A 416 2.22 28.70 57.80
N ASN A 417 2.27 30.03 57.88
CA ASN A 417 2.84 30.74 59.03
C ASN A 417 1.75 30.94 60.09
N ASP A 418 1.82 30.17 61.18
CA ASP A 418 0.88 30.27 62.31
C ASP A 418 0.96 31.62 63.05
N ALA A 419 2.08 32.34 62.93
CA ALA A 419 2.28 33.65 63.53
C ALA A 419 1.52 34.80 62.83
N ASN A 420 1.22 34.65 61.53
CA ASN A 420 0.60 35.69 60.68
C ASN A 420 -0.80 35.27 60.19
N GLY A 421 -1.63 34.75 61.09
CA GLY A 421 -3.07 34.52 60.84
C GLY A 421 -3.40 33.47 59.78
N GLY A 422 -2.48 32.55 59.46
CA GLY A 422 -2.73 31.47 58.51
C GLY A 422 -2.38 31.78 57.05
N THR A 423 -1.49 32.74 56.80
CA THR A 423 -1.04 33.09 55.43
C THR A 423 0.08 32.15 54.92
N PRO A 424 0.06 31.76 53.63
CA PRO A 424 1.15 30.97 53.02
C PRO A 424 2.52 31.65 53.10
N ASN A 425 3.57 30.87 53.42
CA ASN A 425 4.92 31.40 53.69
C ASN A 425 5.55 32.13 52.49
N TYR A 426 5.20 31.71 51.28
CA TYR A 426 5.80 32.19 50.03
C TYR A 426 4.80 32.98 49.16
N LEU A 427 3.75 33.57 49.75
CA LEU A 427 2.65 34.21 49.03
C LEU A 427 3.11 35.31 48.03
N GLN A 428 4.20 36.03 48.32
CA GLN A 428 4.74 37.08 47.46
C GLN A 428 5.78 36.58 46.44
N GLU A 429 6.18 35.32 46.50
CA GLU A 429 7.15 34.75 45.57
C GLU A 429 6.51 34.41 44.23
N ALA A 430 7.23 34.69 43.14
CA ALA A 430 6.75 34.41 41.79
C ALA A 430 6.43 32.91 41.58
N ALA A 431 7.21 32.01 42.20
CA ALA A 431 7.00 30.58 42.12
C ALA A 431 5.66 30.13 42.73
N PHE A 432 5.21 30.79 43.80
CA PHE A 432 3.93 30.50 44.46
C PHE A 432 2.74 30.95 43.61
N LEU A 433 2.82 32.12 42.98
CA LEU A 433 1.80 32.60 42.05
C LEU A 433 1.66 31.68 40.83
N VAL A 434 2.80 31.22 40.26
CA VAL A 434 2.81 30.25 39.16
C VAL A 434 2.18 28.93 39.59
N PHE A 435 2.50 28.44 40.80
CA PHE A 435 1.86 27.25 41.36
C PHE A 435 0.33 27.41 41.45
N ALA A 436 -0.16 28.44 42.14
CA ALA A 436 -1.60 28.61 42.38
C ALA A 436 -2.41 28.81 41.08
N LEU A 437 -1.88 29.56 40.11
CA LEU A 437 -2.51 29.73 38.81
C LEU A 437 -2.54 28.43 38.00
N SER A 438 -1.42 27.70 37.96
CA SER A 438 -1.33 26.44 37.22
C SER A 438 -2.18 25.33 37.85
N ASP A 439 -2.25 25.28 39.17
CA ASP A 439 -3.12 24.35 39.90
C ASP A 439 -4.60 24.63 39.59
N SER A 440 -5.01 25.90 39.63
CA SER A 440 -6.38 26.32 39.28
C SER A 440 -6.74 25.98 37.82
N ILE A 441 -5.83 26.25 36.87
CA ILE A 441 -6.03 25.91 35.44
C ILE A 441 -6.14 24.39 35.26
N ALA A 442 -5.30 23.62 35.95
CA ALA A 442 -5.33 22.17 35.88
C ALA A 442 -6.68 21.61 36.38
N LEU A 443 -7.20 22.16 37.48
CA LEU A 443 -8.46 21.75 38.09
C LEU A 443 -9.67 22.07 37.19
N ILE A 444 -9.76 23.30 36.68
CA ILE A 444 -10.86 23.75 35.81
C ILE A 444 -10.84 22.96 34.50
N SER A 445 -9.66 22.81 33.89
CA SER A 445 -9.50 22.11 32.62
C SER A 445 -9.81 20.61 32.76
N SER A 446 -9.36 19.97 33.84
CA SER A 446 -9.69 18.57 34.12
C SER A 446 -11.19 18.36 34.37
N SER A 447 -11.81 19.24 35.15
CA SER A 447 -13.26 19.19 35.41
C SER A 447 -14.07 19.38 34.12
N THR A 448 -13.63 20.29 33.25
CA THR A 448 -14.23 20.48 31.91
C THR A 448 -14.10 19.22 31.07
N SER A 449 -12.92 18.58 31.07
CA SER A 449 -12.69 17.30 30.38
C SER A 449 -13.64 16.20 30.87
N ILE A 450 -13.86 16.08 32.19
CA ILE A 450 -14.82 15.13 32.78
C ILE A 450 -16.24 15.38 32.25
N LEU A 451 -16.71 16.63 32.23
CA LEU A 451 -18.05 16.97 31.74
C LEU A 451 -18.21 16.65 30.26
N ILE A 452 -17.19 16.91 29.44
CA ILE A 452 -17.21 16.58 28.02
C ILE A 452 -17.26 15.07 27.81
N PHE A 453 -16.42 14.28 28.48
CA PHE A 453 -16.47 12.82 28.36
C PHE A 453 -17.77 12.22 28.92
N LEU A 454 -18.34 12.80 29.97
CA LEU A 454 -19.68 12.43 30.44
C LEU A 454 -20.73 12.70 29.36
N SER A 455 -20.63 13.83 28.65
CA SER A 455 -21.54 14.14 27.53
C SER A 455 -21.45 13.11 26.39
N ILE A 456 -20.28 12.48 26.19
CA ILE A 456 -20.11 11.39 25.23
C ILE A 456 -20.88 10.15 25.72
N LEU A 457 -20.78 9.79 27.00
CA LEU A 457 -21.48 8.61 27.55
C LEU A 457 -23.00 8.71 27.51
N VAL A 458 -23.55 9.93 27.60
CA VAL A 458 -25.00 10.21 27.59
C VAL A 458 -25.52 10.52 26.18
N SER A 459 -24.64 10.58 25.16
CA SER A 459 -25.06 10.84 23.78
C SER A 459 -25.95 9.71 23.23
N ARG A 460 -26.79 10.02 22.25
CA ARG A 460 -27.77 9.08 21.67
C ARG A 460 -27.13 8.07 20.70
N TYR A 461 -25.94 8.38 20.17
CA TYR A 461 -25.25 7.57 19.16
C TYR A 461 -26.11 7.30 17.91
N ALA A 462 -26.92 8.29 17.51
CA ALA A 462 -27.53 8.27 16.18
C ALA A 462 -26.43 8.38 15.11
N GLU A 463 -26.67 7.88 13.91
CA GLU A 463 -25.69 7.92 12.82
C GLU A 463 -25.15 9.33 12.58
N ASP A 464 -26.03 10.33 12.47
CA ASP A 464 -25.63 11.73 12.23
C ASP A 464 -24.76 12.31 13.37
N ASP A 465 -24.85 11.76 14.59
CA ASP A 465 -23.99 12.18 15.69
C ASP A 465 -22.51 11.84 15.41
N PHE A 466 -22.23 10.81 14.59
CA PHE A 466 -20.86 10.40 14.22
C PHE A 466 -20.18 11.36 13.25
N LEU A 467 -20.92 12.20 12.51
CA LEU A 467 -20.31 13.14 11.55
C LEU A 467 -19.46 14.21 12.22
N MET A 468 -20.03 14.94 13.18
CA MET A 468 -19.38 16.11 13.78
C MET A 468 -19.50 16.14 15.30
N SER A 469 -20.69 15.84 15.84
CA SER A 469 -20.99 15.96 17.28
C SER A 469 -20.04 15.14 18.15
N LEU A 470 -19.92 13.83 17.86
CA LEU A 470 -19.13 12.89 18.66
C LEU A 470 -17.60 13.09 18.50
N PRO A 471 -17.04 13.21 17.28
CA PRO A 471 -15.63 13.51 17.09
C PRO A 471 -15.18 14.82 17.74
N LEU A 472 -15.97 15.90 17.62
CA LEU A 472 -15.63 17.20 18.22
C LEU A 472 -15.66 17.16 19.75
N LYS A 473 -16.62 16.42 20.35
CA LYS A 473 -16.62 16.16 21.80
C LYS A 473 -15.38 15.38 22.23
N LEU A 474 -14.98 14.35 21.49
CA LEU A 474 -13.77 13.57 21.80
C LEU A 474 -12.52 14.45 21.76
N MET A 475 -12.38 15.27 20.71
CA MET A 475 -11.23 16.17 20.53
C MET A 475 -11.17 17.26 21.60
N SER A 476 -12.28 17.93 21.88
CA SER A 476 -12.34 18.95 22.93
C SER A 476 -12.04 18.37 24.32
N GLY A 477 -12.53 17.15 24.61
CA GLY A 477 -12.24 16.44 25.85
C GLY A 477 -10.76 16.09 26.02
N LEU A 478 -10.11 15.60 24.95
CA LEU A 478 -8.67 15.29 24.92
C LEU A 478 -7.80 16.56 24.99
N LEU A 479 -8.22 17.67 24.38
CA LEU A 479 -7.51 18.95 24.47
C LEU A 479 -7.53 19.51 25.89
N ALA A 480 -8.70 19.49 26.53
CA ALA A 480 -8.82 19.89 27.94
C ALA A 480 -7.96 19.00 28.84
N LEU A 481 -7.92 17.68 28.58
CA LEU A 481 -7.05 16.77 29.31
C LEU A 481 -5.55 17.11 29.12
N LEU A 482 -5.12 17.42 27.89
CA LEU A 482 -3.74 17.83 27.62
C LEU A 482 -3.37 19.13 28.37
N ILE A 483 -4.24 20.14 28.32
CA ILE A 483 -4.05 21.41 29.05
C ILE A 483 -3.91 21.13 30.55
N SER A 484 -4.76 20.24 31.09
CA SER A 484 -4.69 19.84 32.50
C SER A 484 -3.37 19.15 32.86
N ILE A 485 -2.89 18.22 32.04
CA ILE A 485 -1.60 17.53 32.25
C ILE A 485 -0.43 18.53 32.24
N ILE A 486 -0.38 19.43 31.26
CA ILE A 486 0.66 20.46 31.17
C ILE A 486 0.65 21.33 32.43
N SER A 487 -0.54 21.81 32.81
CA SER A 487 -0.70 22.70 33.96
C SER A 487 -0.36 22.01 35.29
N MET A 488 -0.71 20.72 35.43
CA MET A 488 -0.34 19.90 36.58
C MET A 488 1.18 19.71 36.69
N MET A 489 1.90 19.49 35.57
CA MET A 489 3.36 19.37 35.58
C MET A 489 4.06 20.69 35.96
N VAL A 490 3.50 21.83 35.54
CA VAL A 490 3.97 23.16 35.96
C VAL A 490 3.74 23.36 37.45
N ALA A 491 2.53 23.07 37.96
CA ALA A 491 2.23 23.17 39.38
C ALA A 491 3.15 22.27 40.22
N PHE A 492 3.36 21.03 39.82
CA PHE A 492 4.28 20.10 40.49
C PHE A 492 5.72 20.64 40.53
N SER A 493 6.21 21.15 39.40
CA SER A 493 7.56 21.73 39.32
C SER A 493 7.69 22.93 40.26
N SER A 494 6.74 23.88 40.23
CA SER A 494 6.73 25.05 41.11
C SER A 494 6.66 24.68 42.59
N ALA A 495 5.83 23.69 42.97
CA ALA A 495 5.74 23.19 44.35
C ALA A 495 7.07 22.58 44.84
N PHE A 496 7.76 21.85 43.96
CA PHE A 496 9.09 21.30 44.25
C PHE A 496 10.15 22.39 44.44
N PHE A 497 10.14 23.43 43.59
CA PHE A 497 11.01 24.59 43.76
C PHE A 497 10.77 25.26 45.11
N ILE A 498 9.51 25.54 45.48
CA ILE A 498 9.20 26.18 46.77
C ILE A 498 9.70 25.36 47.96
N THR A 499 9.57 24.03 47.90
CA THR A 499 9.87 23.15 49.04
C THR A 499 11.37 22.88 49.23
N TYR A 500 12.14 22.80 48.14
CA TYR A 500 13.55 22.35 48.17
C TYR A 500 14.56 23.45 47.81
N TYR A 501 14.14 24.71 47.68
CA TYR A 501 15.04 25.84 47.43
C TYR A 501 15.84 26.23 48.69
N ASN A 502 16.79 25.37 49.07
CA ASN A 502 17.71 25.56 50.18
C ASN A 502 19.14 25.84 49.68
N GLY A 503 19.29 26.61 48.59
CA GLY A 503 20.58 27.05 48.04
C GLY A 503 21.27 26.11 47.05
N VAL A 504 20.75 24.90 46.81
CA VAL A 504 21.26 23.96 45.78
C VAL A 504 20.27 23.82 44.65
N ASN A 505 20.51 24.50 43.53
CA ASN A 505 19.57 24.60 42.42
C ASN A 505 19.55 23.37 41.49
N TRP A 506 20.55 22.49 41.57
CA TRP A 506 20.67 21.37 40.62
C TRP A 506 19.58 20.31 40.79
N VAL A 507 19.17 20.00 42.03
CA VAL A 507 18.16 18.97 42.31
C VAL A 507 16.76 19.39 41.84
N PRO A 508 16.23 20.58 42.18
CA PRO A 508 14.93 21.04 41.64
C PRO A 508 14.93 21.20 40.12
N ASN A 509 16.03 21.68 39.52
CA ASN A 509 16.16 21.81 38.07
C ASN A 509 16.09 20.45 37.37
N LEU A 510 16.76 19.42 37.90
CA LEU A 510 16.74 18.07 37.34
C LEU A 510 15.35 17.43 37.44
N ILE A 511 14.70 17.52 38.60
CA ILE A 511 13.37 16.96 38.82
C ILE A 511 12.33 17.65 37.95
N SER A 512 12.39 18.99 37.84
CA SER A 512 11.55 19.78 36.94
C SER A 512 11.72 19.32 35.48
N ALA A 513 12.96 19.18 35.00
CA ALA A 513 13.21 18.70 33.63
C ALA A 513 12.62 17.31 33.36
N ILE A 514 12.71 16.39 34.32
CA ILE A 514 12.13 15.03 34.21
C ILE A 514 10.60 15.09 34.28
N ALA A 515 10.02 15.97 35.09
CA ALA A 515 8.56 16.12 35.22
C ALA A 515 7.88 16.52 33.90
N PHE A 516 8.58 17.17 32.97
CA PHE A 516 8.02 17.51 31.65
C PHE A 516 8.04 16.36 30.62
N VAL A 517 8.76 15.26 30.88
CA VAL A 517 8.87 14.10 29.95
C VAL A 517 7.53 13.46 29.54
N PRO A 518 6.50 13.34 30.41
CA PRO A 518 5.21 12.78 30.02
C PRO A 518 4.47 13.57 28.93
N ILE A 519 4.74 14.87 28.77
CA ILE A 519 4.06 15.73 27.79
C ILE A 519 4.39 15.33 26.34
N PRO A 520 5.67 15.27 25.90
CA PRO A 520 6.00 14.81 24.56
C PRO A 520 5.58 13.35 24.34
N VAL A 521 5.60 12.51 25.37
CA VAL A 521 5.09 11.12 25.29
C VAL A 521 3.58 11.11 25.01
N PHE A 522 2.79 11.91 25.73
CA PHE A 522 1.35 12.01 25.50
C PHE A 522 1.05 12.54 24.11
N ILE A 523 1.72 13.62 23.68
CA ILE A 523 1.55 14.18 22.34
C ILE A 523 1.89 13.12 21.29
N PHE A 524 3.02 12.42 21.41
CA PHE A 524 3.43 11.38 20.47
C PHE A 524 2.44 10.21 20.40
N LEU A 525 1.93 9.74 21.55
CA LEU A 525 1.00 8.61 21.60
C LEU A 525 -0.41 8.97 21.09
N GLN A 526 -0.87 10.21 21.33
CA GLN A 526 -2.18 10.67 20.87
C GLN A 526 -2.14 11.24 19.45
N PHE A 527 -0.96 11.61 18.93
CA PHE A 527 -0.80 12.18 17.60
C PHE A 527 -1.48 11.36 16.49
N PRO A 528 -1.41 10.02 16.44
CA PRO A 528 -2.13 9.24 15.44
C PRO A 528 -3.64 9.46 15.50
N LEU A 529 -4.23 9.51 16.69
CA LEU A 529 -5.67 9.74 16.87
C LEU A 529 -6.08 11.15 16.44
N TRP A 530 -5.30 12.16 16.83
CA TRP A 530 -5.53 13.55 16.41
C TRP A 530 -5.38 13.70 14.89
N SER A 531 -4.33 13.11 14.34
CA SER A 531 -4.08 13.04 12.91
C SER A 531 -5.27 12.38 12.22
N ASP A 532 -5.76 11.23 12.68
CA ASP A 532 -6.87 10.50 12.06
C ASP A 532 -8.19 11.28 12.12
N ILE A 533 -8.50 11.98 13.22
CA ILE A 533 -9.72 12.79 13.33
C ILE A 533 -9.64 14.03 12.43
N VAL A 534 -8.53 14.77 12.48
CA VAL A 534 -8.31 15.94 11.61
C VAL A 534 -8.25 15.50 10.16
N TYR A 535 -7.55 14.40 9.87
CA TYR A 535 -7.46 13.80 8.54
C TYR A 535 -8.84 13.45 8.05
N SER A 536 -9.64 12.71 8.80
CA SER A 536 -10.98 12.32 8.38
C SER A 536 -11.90 13.54 8.20
N ALA A 537 -11.87 14.54 9.09
CA ALA A 537 -12.64 15.79 8.92
C ALA A 537 -12.17 16.62 7.71
N TYR A 538 -10.86 16.69 7.46
CA TYR A 538 -10.26 17.45 6.37
C TYR A 538 -10.39 16.73 5.01
N ILE A 539 -10.26 15.41 5.00
CA ILE A 539 -10.44 14.56 3.83
C ILE A 539 -11.82 14.72 3.25
N CYS A 540 -12.85 14.72 4.09
CA CYS A 540 -14.21 14.87 3.62
C CYS A 540 -14.41 16.19 2.87
N SER A 541 -13.62 17.22 3.17
CA SER A 541 -13.65 18.50 2.45
C SER A 541 -12.72 18.59 1.22
N PHE A 542 -11.69 17.74 1.11
CA PHE A 542 -10.65 17.83 0.08
C PHE A 542 -10.69 16.68 -0.94
N ILE A 543 -11.13 15.48 -0.55
CA ILE A 543 -11.25 14.31 -1.42
C ILE A 543 -12.19 14.59 -2.59
N PHE A 544 -13.24 15.36 -2.36
CA PHE A 544 -14.24 15.74 -3.36
C PHE A 544 -13.91 17.05 -4.09
N ARG A 545 -12.73 17.64 -3.85
CA ARG A 545 -12.26 18.76 -4.66
C ARG A 545 -11.52 18.20 -5.87
N PRO A 546 -11.80 18.70 -7.09
CA PRO A 546 -11.08 18.32 -8.28
C PRO A 546 -9.64 18.82 -8.16
N SER A 547 -8.76 17.99 -7.59
CA SER A 547 -7.33 18.28 -7.45
C SER A 547 -6.55 17.81 -8.67
N ARG A 548 -7.12 16.88 -9.45
CA ARG A 548 -6.55 16.30 -10.67
C ARG A 548 -7.65 16.21 -11.72
N ARG A 549 -7.35 16.62 -12.94
CA ARG A 549 -8.23 16.45 -14.09
C ARG A 549 -7.89 15.13 -14.78
N MET A 550 -8.88 14.27 -14.95
CA MET A 550 -8.84 13.00 -15.68
C MET A 550 -9.04 13.21 -17.19
N ILE A 551 -9.90 14.14 -17.59
CA ILE A 551 -10.16 14.48 -18.99
C ILE A 551 -9.44 15.80 -19.30
N HIS A 552 -8.49 15.76 -20.24
CA HIS A 552 -7.70 16.91 -20.66
C HIS A 552 -7.55 17.00 -22.17
#